data_AF-A0A2W4RZ75-F1
#
_entry.id   AF-A0A2W4RZ75-F1
#
_cell.length_a   1.000
_cell.length_b   1.000
_cell.length_c   1.000
_cell.angle_alpha   90.00
_cell.angle_beta   90.00
_cell.angle_gamma   90.00
#
_symmetry.space_group_name_H-M   'P 1'
#
loop_
_entity.id
_entity.type
_entity.pdbx_description
1 polymer ?
#
loop_
_entity_poly.entity_id
_entity_poly.type
_entity_poly.pdbx_seq_one_letter_code
_entity_poly.pdbx_strand_id
1 'polypeptide(L)'
;MTPDERQAMRALITSALRRATLPGVPATAPGGYVRGDAPPVDLLERFRTELTSLGGVVHELPDADAAAIAGRIDALAGEAQKRALAWRDDTFPVPGLAAALIARGFVVVHQARATKTGGKWAGGAWGSTPA
;
A
#
# COMPACT_ATOMS: atom_id res chain seq x y z
N MET A 1 23.02 -5.93 6.09
CA MET A 1 21.94 -6.89 6.37
C MET A 1 22.44 -8.28 6.07
N THR A 2 22.54 -9.14 7.08
CA THR A 2 23.12 -10.48 6.95
C THR A 2 22.11 -11.47 6.33
N PRO A 3 22.55 -12.63 5.81
CA PRO A 3 21.65 -13.68 5.35
C PRO A 3 20.62 -14.10 6.42
N ASP A 4 21.03 -14.14 7.68
CA ASP A 4 20.20 -14.56 8.80
C ASP A 4 19.11 -13.53 9.13
N GLU A 5 19.44 -12.23 9.08
CA GLU A 5 18.45 -11.15 9.24
C GLU A 5 17.37 -11.19 8.13
N ARG A 6 17.76 -11.56 6.90
CA ARG A 6 16.80 -11.73 5.79
C ARG A 6 15.88 -12.93 6.00
N GLN A 7 16.41 -14.01 6.56
CA GLN A 7 15.63 -15.21 6.86
C GLN A 7 14.64 -14.95 8.00
N ALA A 8 15.07 -14.24 9.05
CA ALA A 8 14.20 -13.81 10.15
C ALA A 8 13.08 -12.87 9.66
N MET A 9 13.40 -11.89 8.82
CA MET A 9 12.42 -10.98 8.22
C MET A 9 11.39 -11.73 7.37
N ARG A 10 11.84 -12.70 6.57
CA ARG A 10 10.95 -13.56 5.77
C ARG A 10 10.01 -14.37 6.65
N ALA A 11 10.51 -14.98 7.72
CA ALA A 11 9.69 -15.74 8.64
C ALA A 11 8.60 -14.86 9.29
N LEU A 12 8.96 -13.63 9.67
CA LEU A 12 8.03 -12.65 10.21
C LEU A 12 6.92 -12.30 9.21
N ILE A 13 7.28 -11.94 7.97
CA ILE A 13 6.32 -11.60 6.90
C ILE A 13 5.41 -12.79 6.58
N THR A 14 5.97 -14.01 6.45
CA THR A 14 5.17 -15.21 6.20
C THR A 14 4.20 -15.51 7.35
N SER A 15 4.63 -15.30 8.59
CA SER A 15 3.76 -15.47 9.76
C SER A 15 2.65 -14.41 9.85
N ALA A 16 2.93 -13.19 9.40
CA ALA A 16 1.94 -12.11 9.35
C ALA A 16 0.92 -12.35 8.24
N LEU A 17 1.38 -12.79 7.05
CA LEU A 17 0.51 -13.13 5.93
C LEU A 17 -0.43 -14.31 6.24
N ARG A 18 0.06 -15.34 6.94
CA ARG A 18 -0.80 -16.45 7.44
C ARG A 18 -1.86 -16.00 8.44
N ARG A 19 -1.61 -14.92 9.18
CA ARG A 19 -2.58 -14.35 10.14
C ARG A 19 -3.49 -13.31 9.51
N ALA A 20 -3.07 -12.70 8.41
CA ALA A 20 -3.83 -11.72 7.64
C ALA A 20 -4.85 -12.35 6.67
N THR A 21 -4.80 -13.68 6.46
CA THR A 21 -5.90 -14.39 5.80
C THR A 21 -7.08 -14.44 6.74
N LEU A 22 -8.04 -13.53 6.53
CA LEU A 22 -9.37 -13.60 7.14
C LEU A 22 -9.94 -15.02 6.92
N PRO A 23 -10.43 -15.71 7.97
CA PRO A 23 -11.03 -17.02 7.82
C PRO A 23 -12.13 -16.99 6.78
N GLY A 24 -12.00 -17.78 5.71
CA GLY A 24 -13.00 -17.87 4.63
C GLY A 24 -12.77 -16.95 3.43
N VAL A 25 -11.72 -16.12 3.40
CA VAL A 25 -11.42 -15.25 2.25
C VAL A 25 -10.32 -15.89 1.39
N PRO A 26 -10.58 -16.21 0.11
CA PRO A 26 -9.55 -16.74 -0.78
C PRO A 26 -8.46 -15.69 -1.01
N ALA A 27 -7.19 -16.12 -0.97
CA ALA A 27 -6.01 -15.30 -1.27
C ALA A 27 -5.86 -14.99 -2.77
N THR A 28 -6.97 -14.89 -3.49
CA THR A 28 -7.02 -14.40 -4.86
C THR A 28 -6.94 -12.88 -4.83
N ALA A 29 -6.17 -12.30 -5.75
CA ALA A 29 -6.20 -10.85 -5.95
C ALA A 29 -7.65 -10.39 -6.08
N PRO A 30 -8.07 -9.29 -5.40
CA PRO A 30 -9.37 -8.70 -5.70
C PRO A 30 -9.40 -8.48 -7.21
N GLY A 31 -10.41 -9.03 -7.88
CA GLY A 31 -10.53 -8.93 -9.33
C GLY A 31 -10.49 -7.48 -9.80
N GLY A 32 -10.40 -7.27 -11.12
CA GLY A 32 -10.54 -5.92 -11.67
C GLY A 32 -11.81 -5.27 -11.15
N TYR A 33 -11.75 -3.96 -10.84
CA TYR A 33 -12.90 -3.21 -10.37
C TYR A 33 -14.06 -3.38 -11.37
N VAL A 34 -15.17 -3.98 -10.91
CA VAL A 34 -16.42 -4.06 -11.66
C VAL A 34 -17.31 -2.93 -11.15
N ARG A 35 -17.59 -1.96 -12.02
CA ARG A 35 -18.53 -0.88 -11.69
C ARG A 35 -19.93 -1.49 -11.58
N GLY A 36 -20.47 -1.56 -10.36
CA GLY A 36 -21.86 -1.94 -10.16
C GLY A 36 -22.83 -0.85 -10.64
N ASP A 37 -24.07 -1.23 -10.94
CA ASP A 37 -25.14 -0.34 -11.42
C ASP A 37 -25.71 0.62 -10.35
N ALA A 38 -25.12 0.64 -9.15
CA ALA A 38 -25.59 1.52 -8.08
C ALA A 38 -25.34 3.00 -8.43
N PRO A 39 -26.28 3.91 -8.13
CA PRO A 39 -26.07 5.34 -8.29
C PRO A 39 -24.76 5.78 -7.60
N PRO A 40 -23.93 6.64 -8.21
CA PRO A 40 -22.62 7.01 -7.67
C PRO A 40 -22.65 7.56 -6.23
N VAL A 41 -23.76 8.18 -5.82
CA VAL A 41 -23.94 8.74 -4.47
C VAL A 41 -24.02 7.65 -3.39
N ASP A 42 -24.55 6.47 -3.71
CA ASP A 42 -24.70 5.38 -2.75
C ASP A 42 -23.40 4.60 -2.54
N LEU A 43 -22.42 4.75 -3.45
CA LEU A 43 -21.16 4.00 -3.40
C LEU A 43 -20.24 4.48 -2.27
N LEU A 44 -20.16 5.78 -2.01
CA LEU A 44 -19.31 6.32 -0.95
C LEU A 44 -19.88 5.97 0.43
N GLU A 45 -21.18 6.16 0.63
CA GLU A 45 -21.85 5.83 1.89
C GLU A 45 -21.82 4.32 2.17
N ARG A 46 -22.03 3.50 1.13
CA ARG A 46 -21.87 2.05 1.25
C ARG A 46 -20.43 1.68 1.57
N PHE A 47 -19.44 2.23 0.87
CA PHE A 47 -18.03 1.99 1.17
C PHE A 47 -17.68 2.37 2.60
N ARG A 48 -18.14 3.53 3.08
CA ARG A 48 -17.93 4.00 4.45
C ARG A 48 -18.55 3.03 5.44
N THR A 49 -19.78 2.61 5.22
CA THR A 49 -20.52 1.67 6.09
C THR A 49 -19.80 0.32 6.17
N GLU A 50 -19.47 -0.27 5.03
CA GLU A 50 -18.80 -1.57 4.95
C GLU A 50 -17.40 -1.51 5.57
N LEU A 51 -16.60 -0.47 5.26
CA LEU A 51 -15.26 -0.32 5.84
C LEU A 51 -15.30 -0.12 7.36
N THR A 52 -16.25 0.69 7.85
CA THR A 52 -16.44 0.92 9.29
C THR A 52 -16.86 -0.37 9.99
N SER A 53 -17.68 -1.22 9.36
CA SER A 53 -18.06 -2.52 9.91
C SER A 53 -16.85 -3.46 10.13
N LEU A 54 -15.78 -3.28 9.36
CA LEU A 54 -14.51 -4.00 9.48
C LEU A 54 -13.53 -3.31 10.46
N GLY A 55 -13.96 -2.24 11.13
CA GLY A 55 -13.12 -1.44 12.03
C GLY A 55 -12.19 -0.46 11.32
N GLY A 56 -12.36 -0.25 10.01
CA GLY A 56 -11.62 0.76 9.26
C GLY A 56 -12.18 2.16 9.46
N VAL A 57 -11.38 3.17 9.12
CA VAL A 57 -11.76 4.59 9.22
C VAL A 57 -11.54 5.26 7.86
N VAL A 58 -12.57 5.96 7.38
CA VAL A 58 -12.46 6.80 6.17
C VAL A 58 -12.00 8.19 6.59
N HIS A 59 -10.95 8.71 5.94
CA HIS A 59 -10.50 10.09 6.10
C HIS A 59 -10.84 10.89 4.85
N GLU A 60 -11.79 11.80 4.98
CA GLU A 60 -12.22 12.68 3.89
C GLU A 60 -11.50 14.02 4.02
N LEU A 61 -10.85 14.41 2.93
CA LEU A 61 -10.14 15.68 2.82
C LEU A 61 -10.64 16.36 1.54
N PRO A 62 -11.64 17.26 1.64
CA PRO A 62 -12.17 17.96 0.48
C PRO A 62 -11.07 18.84 -0.15
N ASP A 63 -11.01 18.82 -1.49
CA ASP A 63 -10.07 19.61 -2.30
C ASP A 63 -8.59 19.45 -1.91
N ALA A 64 -8.22 18.27 -1.42
CA ALA A 64 -6.89 18.03 -0.87
C ALA A 64 -5.85 17.74 -1.96
N ASP A 65 -4.75 18.48 -1.90
CA ASP A 65 -3.55 18.20 -2.68
C ASP A 65 -2.67 17.12 -2.03
N ALA A 66 -1.59 16.76 -2.72
CA ALA A 66 -0.61 15.78 -2.24
C ALA A 66 -0.02 16.14 -0.86
N ALA A 67 0.17 17.43 -0.57
CA ALA A 67 0.76 17.89 0.68
C ALA A 67 -0.23 17.74 1.85
N ALA A 68 -1.50 18.10 1.64
CA ALA A 68 -2.56 17.92 2.62
C ALA A 68 -2.78 16.44 2.95
N ILE A 69 -2.80 15.57 1.93
CA ILE A 69 -2.93 14.12 2.11
C ILE A 69 -1.71 13.54 2.84
N ALA A 70 -0.49 13.91 2.44
CA ALA A 70 0.72 13.48 3.13
C ALA A 70 0.75 13.97 4.59
N GLY A 71 0.26 15.18 4.86
CA GLY A 71 0.10 15.71 6.22
C GLY A 71 -0.89 14.91 7.07
N ARG A 72 -2.00 14.47 6.48
CA ARG A 72 -2.94 13.60 7.17
C ARG A 72 -2.35 12.23 7.48
N ILE A 73 -1.64 11.62 6.52
CA ILE A 73 -0.96 10.33 6.71
C ILE A 73 0.10 10.44 7.82
N ASP A 74 0.86 11.53 7.83
CA ASP A 74 1.86 11.82 8.86
C ASP A 74 1.23 11.92 10.26
N ALA A 75 0.12 12.66 10.38
CA ALA A 75 -0.62 12.76 11.64
C ALA A 75 -1.18 11.41 12.12
N LEU A 76 -1.57 10.51 11.20
CA LEU A 76 -2.03 9.17 11.53
C LEU A 76 -0.89 8.23 11.94
N ALA A 77 0.29 8.38 11.31
CA ALA A 77 1.48 7.63 11.68
C ALA A 77 2.00 8.04 13.06
N GLY A 78 1.87 9.32 13.43
CA GLY A 78 2.35 9.85 14.71
C GLY A 78 3.85 9.61 14.87
N GLU A 79 4.24 9.03 16.00
CA GLU A 79 5.63 8.68 16.34
C GLU A 79 6.08 7.33 15.76
N ALA A 80 5.23 6.63 14.99
CA ALA A 80 5.58 5.35 14.40
C ALA A 80 6.67 5.48 13.33
N GLN A 81 7.29 4.33 13.00
CA GLN A 81 8.28 4.29 11.93
C GLN A 81 7.63 4.67 10.58
N LYS A 82 8.05 5.81 10.02
CA LYS A 82 7.50 6.37 8.77
C LYS A 82 8.02 5.61 7.56
N ARG A 83 7.40 4.48 7.24
CA ARG A 83 7.72 3.66 6.06
C ARG A 83 6.44 3.42 5.26
N ALA A 84 6.49 3.72 3.96
CA ALA A 84 5.36 3.52 3.07
C ALA A 84 5.74 2.57 1.94
N LEU A 85 4.88 1.59 1.67
CA LEU A 85 4.95 0.80 0.43
C LEU A 85 4.04 1.49 -0.59
N ALA A 86 4.62 1.97 -1.68
CA ALA A 86 3.91 2.69 -2.72
C ALA A 86 3.96 1.94 -4.05
N TRP A 87 2.94 2.15 -4.88
CA TRP A 87 3.05 1.94 -6.32
C TRP A 87 3.87 3.09 -6.92
N ARG A 88 4.07 3.09 -8.24
CA ARG A 88 4.77 4.20 -8.89
C ARG A 88 3.92 5.47 -8.82
N ASP A 89 4.56 6.62 -8.65
CA ASP A 89 3.87 7.92 -8.53
C ASP A 89 2.98 8.25 -9.74
N ASP A 90 3.39 7.81 -10.94
CA ASP A 90 2.62 7.94 -12.19
C ASP A 90 1.31 7.13 -12.20
N THR A 91 1.12 6.23 -11.23
CA THR A 91 -0.11 5.44 -11.06
C THR A 91 -0.99 5.92 -9.91
N PHE A 92 -0.55 6.90 -9.13
CA PHE A 92 -1.39 7.45 -8.07
C PHE A 92 -2.47 8.36 -8.65
N PRO A 93 -3.70 8.31 -8.09
CA PRO A 93 -4.73 9.28 -8.41
C PRO A 93 -4.35 10.70 -7.96
N VAL A 94 -3.39 10.82 -7.04
CA VAL A 94 -2.84 12.09 -6.55
C VAL A 94 -1.35 12.17 -6.93
N PRO A 95 -1.01 12.86 -8.03
CA PRO A 95 0.38 13.04 -8.45
C PRO A 95 1.23 13.73 -7.38
N GLY A 96 2.48 13.28 -7.21
CA GLY A 96 3.44 13.88 -6.27
C GLY A 96 3.27 13.46 -4.81
N LEU A 97 2.35 12.54 -4.50
CA LEU A 97 2.12 12.08 -3.13
C LEU A 97 3.34 11.40 -2.49
N ALA A 98 4.10 10.56 -3.21
CA ALA A 98 5.28 9.95 -2.61
C ALA A 98 6.38 10.98 -2.33
N ALA A 99 6.59 11.94 -3.23
CA ALA A 99 7.49 13.06 -2.98
C ALA A 99 7.08 13.86 -1.73
N ALA A 100 5.78 14.12 -1.57
CA ALA A 100 5.24 14.79 -0.38
C ALA A 100 5.45 13.96 0.90
N LEU A 101 5.30 12.63 0.85
CA LEU A 101 5.60 11.74 1.98
C LEU A 101 7.11 11.73 2.32
N ILE A 102 7.98 11.67 1.31
CA ILE A 102 9.44 11.70 1.50
C ILE A 102 9.87 13.01 2.17
N ALA A 103 9.32 14.14 1.74
CA ALA A 103 9.58 15.45 2.34
C ALA A 103 9.19 15.52 3.83
N ARG A 104 8.29 14.63 4.29
CA ARG A 104 7.86 14.49 5.68
C ARG A 104 8.60 13.39 6.46
N GLY A 105 9.66 12.84 5.87
CA GLY A 105 10.53 11.84 6.48
C GLY A 105 10.06 10.40 6.33
N PHE A 106 9.11 10.12 5.42
CA PHE A 106 8.76 8.74 5.09
C PHE A 106 9.82 8.11 4.20
N VAL A 107 10.24 6.90 4.54
CA VAL A 107 10.96 6.03 3.60
C VAL A 107 9.93 5.34 2.72
N VAL A 108 9.82 5.80 1.47
CA VAL A 108 8.92 5.20 0.48
C VAL A 108 9.67 4.11 -0.30
N VAL A 109 9.09 2.92 -0.36
CA VAL A 109 9.60 1.79 -1.13
C VAL A 109 8.60 1.46 -2.23
N HIS A 110 9.08 1.32 -3.47
CA HIS A 110 8.26 0.90 -4.60
C HIS A 110 8.40 -0.61 -4.85
N GLN A 111 7.30 -1.27 -5.21
CA GLN A 111 7.37 -2.66 -5.65
C GLN A 111 8.07 -2.74 -7.02
N ALA A 112 9.23 -3.41 -7.09
CA ALA A 112 9.88 -3.67 -8.37
C ALA A 112 9.04 -4.66 -9.20
N ARG A 113 8.78 -4.33 -10.47
CA ARG A 113 8.18 -5.28 -11.42
C ARG A 113 9.14 -6.46 -11.59
N ALA A 114 8.62 -7.69 -11.51
CA ALA A 114 9.36 -8.83 -12.03
C ALA A 114 9.56 -8.61 -13.54
N THR A 115 10.78 -8.25 -13.96
CA THR A 115 11.12 -8.23 -15.37
C THR A 115 11.16 -9.68 -15.83
N LYS A 116 10.24 -10.05 -16.72
CA LYS A 116 10.22 -11.37 -17.35
C LYS A 116 11.40 -11.44 -18.33
N THR A 117 12.62 -11.57 -17.83
CA THR A 117 13.75 -11.99 -18.66
C THR A 117 13.51 -13.46 -18.98
N GLY A 118 13.49 -13.79 -20.27
CA GLY A 118 12.92 -15.03 -20.81
C GLY A 118 13.19 -16.28 -19.98
N GLY A 119 12.12 -17.05 -19.74
CA GLY A 119 12.22 -18.49 -19.50
C GLY A 119 13.09 -18.97 -18.33
N LYS A 120 13.24 -18.22 -17.23
CA LYS A 120 13.67 -18.81 -15.95
C LYS A 120 13.32 -17.87 -14.80
N TRP A 121 12.65 -18.39 -13.78
CA TRP A 121 12.41 -17.67 -12.53
C TRP A 121 13.74 -17.48 -11.81
N ALA A 122 14.48 -16.42 -12.15
CA ALA A 122 15.62 -15.98 -11.36
C ALA A 122 15.09 -15.23 -10.14
N GLY A 123 15.42 -15.74 -8.95
CA GLY A 123 15.02 -15.17 -7.67
C GLY A 123 15.30 -13.66 -7.62
N GLY A 124 14.28 -12.90 -7.22
CA GLY A 124 14.27 -11.44 -7.29
C GLY A 124 15.48 -10.81 -6.61
N ALA A 125 16.30 -10.12 -7.41
CA ALA A 125 17.35 -9.22 -6.96
C ALA A 125 16.72 -7.88 -6.61
N TRP A 126 16.94 -7.43 -5.37
CA TRP A 126 16.53 -6.12 -4.87
C TRP A 126 17.75 -5.20 -5.03
N GLY A 127 17.73 -4.35 -6.06
CA GLY A 127 18.72 -3.30 -6.25
C GLY A 127 18.24 -2.01 -5.59
N SER A 128 18.99 -1.53 -4.62
CA SER A 128 18.90 -0.16 -4.11
C SER A 128 19.68 0.77 -5.02
N THR A 129 19.01 1.74 -5.64
CA THR A 129 19.67 2.84 -6.35
C THR A 129 20.02 3.93 -5.33
N PRO A 130 21.31 4.31 -5.16
CA PRO A 130 21.67 5.52 -4.43
C PRO A 130 21.55 6.77 -5.34
N ALA A 131 21.30 7.88 -4.66
CA ALA A 131 21.27 9.31 -5.06
C ALA A 131 21.44 9.67 -6.55
#